data_AF-A0A9W5Y1Q3-F1
#
_entry.id   AF-A0A9W5Y1Q3-F1
#
_cell.length_a   1.000
_cell.length_b   1.000
_cell.length_c   1.000
_cell.angle_alpha   90.00
_cell.angle_beta   90.00
_cell.angle_gamma   90.00
#
_symmetry.space_group_name_H-M   'P 1'
#
loop_
_entity.id
_entity.type
_entity.pdbx_description
1 polymer ?
#
loop_
_entity_poly.entity_id
_entity_poly.type
_entity_poly.pdbx_seq_one_letter_code
_entity_poly.pdbx_strand_id
1 'polypeptide(L)'
;MNYIISYFKFLIFFFMFCITLILQVFLSKRKNKWLGLILPIISFMISLLVPLNTITDGRTTTEVIAQFLVSLILANIPTIIFVLIYIICRDKYKKKKEMDKIDIRDLH
;
A
#
# COMPACT_ATOMS: atom_id res chain seq x y z
N MET A 1 -6.86 32.74 4.60
CA MET A 1 -5.53 32.11 4.77
C MET A 1 -5.63 30.58 4.98
N ASN A 2 -6.38 30.09 5.97
CA ASN A 2 -6.41 28.66 6.34
C ASN A 2 -6.94 27.72 5.24
N TYR A 3 -7.94 28.14 4.48
CA TYR A 3 -8.49 27.32 3.39
C TYR A 3 -7.47 27.07 2.27
N ILE A 4 -6.73 28.10 1.85
CA ILE A 4 -5.70 27.99 0.81
C ILE A 4 -4.60 27.02 1.24
N ILE A 5 -4.15 27.12 2.49
CA ILE A 5 -3.17 26.20 3.07
C ILE A 5 -3.71 24.77 3.12
N SER A 6 -5.00 24.59 3.45
CA SER A 6 -5.64 23.27 3.49
C SER A 6 -5.74 22.62 2.10
N TYR A 7 -6.14 23.38 1.08
CA TYR A 7 -6.18 22.88 -0.30
C TYR A 7 -4.78 22.49 -0.81
N PHE A 8 -3.78 23.30 -0.48
CA PHE A 8 -2.39 23.01 -0.85
C PHE A 8 -1.87 21.71 -0.21
N LYS A 9 -2.17 21.47 1.07
CA LYS A 9 -1.86 20.20 1.75
C LYS A 9 -2.55 19.00 1.10
N PHE A 10 -3.82 19.15 0.73
CA PHE A 10 -4.56 18.08 0.06
C PHE A 10 -3.96 17.73 -1.31
N LEU A 11 -3.56 18.74 -2.08
CA LEU A 11 -2.91 18.55 -3.39
C LEU A 11 -1.59 17.78 -3.27
N ILE A 12 -0.75 18.13 -2.30
CA ILE A 12 0.52 17.43 -2.04
C ILE A 12 0.26 15.97 -1.67
N PHE A 13 -0.70 15.72 -0.78
CA PHE A 13 -1.06 14.37 -0.36
C PHE A 13 -1.54 13.52 -1.56
N PHE A 14 -2.39 14.08 -2.42
CA PHE A 14 -2.87 13.41 -3.62
C PHE A 14 -1.71 13.03 -4.56
N PHE A 15 -0.76 13.95 -4.77
CA PHE A 15 0.39 13.69 -5.63
C PHE A 15 1.31 12.60 -5.08
N MET A 16 1.60 12.63 -3.76
CA MET A 16 2.37 11.55 -3.11
C MET A 16 1.65 10.20 -3.22
N PHE A 17 0.33 10.17 -3.07
CA PHE A 17 -0.46 8.95 -3.25
C PHE A 17 -0.35 8.40 -4.67
N CYS A 18 -0.49 9.24 -5.70
CA CYS A 18 -0.31 8.84 -7.10
C CYS A 18 1.10 8.27 -7.38
N ILE A 19 2.15 8.90 -6.85
CA ILE A 19 3.54 8.40 -7.01
C ILE A 19 3.68 7.00 -6.40
N THR A 20 3.14 6.79 -5.19
CA THR A 20 3.22 5.48 -4.54
C THR A 20 2.45 4.39 -5.29
N LEU A 21 1.31 4.71 -5.90
CA LEU A 21 0.57 3.79 -6.78
C LEU A 21 1.39 3.38 -8.01
N ILE A 22 2.01 4.35 -8.69
CA ILE A 22 2.85 4.07 -9.86
C ILE A 22 4.04 3.19 -9.46
N LEU A 23 4.70 3.53 -8.34
CA LEU A 23 5.80 2.74 -7.81
C LEU A 23 5.37 1.32 -7.47
N GLN A 24 4.20 1.15 -6.84
CA GLN A 24 3.64 -0.15 -6.49
C GLN A 24 3.39 -1.02 -7.72
N VAL A 25 2.81 -0.46 -8.78
CA VAL A 25 2.61 -1.15 -10.07
C VAL A 25 3.95 -1.53 -10.70
N PHE A 26 4.93 -0.60 -10.69
CA PHE A 26 6.26 -0.85 -11.25
C PHE A 26 7.00 -1.98 -10.50
N LEU A 27 7.01 -1.96 -9.17
CA LEU A 27 7.63 -2.99 -8.34
C LEU A 27 6.93 -4.35 -8.50
N SER A 28 5.60 -4.36 -8.63
CA SER A 28 4.81 -5.58 -8.83
C SER A 28 5.12 -6.30 -10.15
N LYS A 29 5.56 -5.57 -11.18
CA LYS A 29 5.94 -6.12 -12.49
C LYS A 29 7.37 -6.67 -12.53
N ARG A 30 8.19 -6.45 -11.49
CA ARG A 30 9.57 -6.96 -11.46
C ARG A 30 9.61 -8.48 -11.28
N LYS A 31 10.66 -9.12 -11.79
CA LYS A 31 10.88 -10.58 -11.65
C LYS A 31 10.83 -11.01 -10.17
N ASN A 32 11.46 -10.23 -9.29
CA ASN A 32 11.50 -10.46 -7.85
C ASN A 32 10.14 -10.14 -7.19
N LYS A 33 9.54 -11.18 -6.59
CA LYS A 33 8.22 -11.12 -5.92
C LYS A 33 8.20 -10.22 -4.68
N TRP A 34 9.34 -10.08 -4.00
CA TRP A 34 9.46 -9.37 -2.73
C TRP A 34 9.42 -7.84 -2.91
N LEU A 35 9.88 -7.35 -4.06
CA LEU A 35 9.87 -5.92 -4.35
C LEU A 35 8.44 -5.37 -4.41
N GLY A 36 7.50 -6.09 -5.03
CA GLY A 36 6.09 -5.68 -5.06
C GLY A 36 5.40 -5.67 -3.69
N LEU A 37 5.97 -6.32 -2.67
CA LEU A 37 5.39 -6.44 -1.34
C LEU A 37 6.05 -5.52 -0.30
N ILE A 38 7.18 -4.90 -0.64
CA ILE A 38 7.96 -4.08 0.30
C ILE A 38 7.19 -2.85 0.77
N LEU A 39 6.49 -2.16 -0.15
CA LEU A 39 5.68 -0.98 0.16
C LEU A 39 4.48 -1.32 1.07
N PRO A 40 3.66 -2.35 0.75
CA PRO A 40 2.61 -2.80 1.65
C PRO A 40 3.11 -3.16 3.05
N ILE A 41 4.25 -3.86 3.14
CA ILE A 41 4.82 -4.28 4.44
C ILE A 41 5.28 -3.06 5.24
N ILE A 42 6.00 -2.13 4.62
CA ILE A 42 6.45 -0.90 5.30
C ILE A 42 5.24 -0.08 5.77
N SER A 43 4.22 0.07 4.93
CA SER A 43 2.96 0.77 5.26
C SER A 43 2.28 0.16 6.49
N PHE A 44 2.14 -1.16 6.51
CA PHE A 44 1.58 -1.90 7.64
C PHE A 44 2.41 -1.72 8.91
N MET A 45 3.74 -1.82 8.82
CA MET A 45 4.63 -1.65 9.97
C MET A 45 4.57 -0.23 10.55
N ILE A 46 4.48 0.81 9.72
CA ILE A 46 4.30 2.19 10.18
C ILE A 46 2.95 2.35 10.87
N SER A 47 1.88 1.73 10.36
CA SER A 47 0.53 1.81 10.97
C SER A 47 0.46 1.24 12.38
N LEU A 48 1.34 0.30 12.73
CA LEU A 48 1.44 -0.28 14.09
C LEU A 48 2.13 0.67 15.08
N LEU A 49 2.99 1.58 14.60
CA LEU A 49 3.76 2.50 15.45
C LEU A 49 2.98 3.77 15.84
N VAL A 50 2.08 4.23 14.96
CA VAL A 50 1.26 5.44 15.19
C VAL A 50 0.51 5.39 16.53
N PRO A 51 -0.11 4.27 16.93
CA PRO A 51 -0.97 4.26 18.11
C PRO A 51 -0.19 4.01 19.41
N LEU A 52 1.06 3.57 19.33
CA LEU A 52 1.94 3.43 20.50
C LEU A 52 2.38 4.79 21.07
N ASN A 53 2.18 5.89 20.33
CA ASN A 53 2.53 7.25 20.73
C ASN A 53 1.34 8.07 21.24
N THR A 54 0.16 7.47 21.46
CA THR A 54 -1.00 8.22 21.96
C THR A 54 -0.93 8.42 23.46
N ILE A 55 -0.85 9.68 23.90
CA ILE A 55 -0.95 10.05 25.32
C ILE A 55 -2.38 9.76 25.78
N THR A 56 -2.52 8.98 26.85
CA THR A 56 -3.81 8.58 27.42
C THR A 56 -4.33 9.62 28.41
N ASP A 57 -4.71 10.79 27.90
CA ASP A 57 -5.32 11.84 28.71
C ASP A 57 -6.78 11.46 29.03
N GLY A 58 -6.99 10.81 30.18
CA GLY A 58 -8.31 10.53 30.75
C GLY A 58 -9.18 9.48 30.01
N ARG A 59 -8.65 8.82 28.99
CA ARG A 59 -9.35 7.75 28.25
C ARG A 59 -9.25 6.41 28.96
N THR A 60 -10.32 5.62 28.88
CA THR A 60 -10.30 4.24 29.39
C THR A 60 -9.46 3.33 28.50
N THR A 61 -8.93 2.24 29.05
CA THR A 61 -8.15 1.25 28.27
C THR A 61 -8.94 0.71 27.08
N THR A 62 -10.25 0.52 27.25
CA THR A 62 -11.17 0.06 26.19
C THR A 62 -11.26 1.06 25.03
N GLU A 63 -11.35 2.36 25.31
CA GLU A 63 -11.41 3.41 24.29
C GLU A 63 -10.12 3.49 23.48
N VAL A 64 -8.98 3.33 24.15
CA VAL A 64 -7.66 3.31 23.50
C VAL A 64 -7.55 2.12 22.56
N ILE A 65 -7.96 0.92 22.99
CA ILE A 65 -7.98 -0.29 22.16
C ILE A 65 -8.94 -0.14 20.98
N ALA A 66 -10.14 0.39 21.21
CA ALA A 66 -11.13 0.59 20.15
C ALA A 66 -10.61 1.58 19.09
N GLN A 67 -10.03 2.69 19.52
CA GLN A 67 -9.43 3.67 18.61
C GLN A 67 -8.24 3.09 17.86
N PHE A 68 -7.40 2.29 18.52
CA PHE A 68 -6.29 1.59 17.89
C PHE A 68 -6.78 0.72 16.72
N LEU A 69 -7.76 -0.14 16.97
CA LEU A 69 -8.31 -1.05 15.96
C LEU A 69 -8.92 -0.29 14.77
N VAL A 70 -9.71 0.76 15.05
CA VAL A 70 -10.29 1.61 13.98
C VAL A 70 -9.19 2.29 13.17
N SER A 71 -8.16 2.84 13.83
CA SER A 71 -7.04 3.49 13.15
C SER A 71 -6.26 2.51 12.29
N LEU A 72 -6.08 1.26 12.76
CA LEU A 72 -5.34 0.22 12.05
C LEU A 72 -6.10 -0.19 10.79
N ILE A 73 -7.43 -0.34 10.87
CA ILE A 73 -8.26 -0.67 9.70
C ILE A 73 -8.19 0.47 8.68
N LEU A 74 -8.46 1.70 9.10
CA LEU A 74 -8.50 2.87 8.20
C LEU A 74 -7.14 3.15 7.56
N ALA A 75 -6.06 3.10 8.35
CA ALA A 75 -4.70 3.32 7.85
C ALA A 75 -4.24 2.23 6.88
N ASN A 76 -4.80 1.02 6.97
CA ASN A 76 -4.43 -0.10 6.10
C ASN A 76 -5.34 -0.33 4.89
N ILE A 77 -6.41 0.46 4.69
CA ILE A 77 -7.16 0.47 3.43
C ILE A 77 -6.23 0.62 2.20
N PRO A 78 -5.30 1.59 2.14
CA PRO A 78 -4.36 1.70 1.02
C PRO A 78 -3.43 0.49 0.89
N THR A 79 -3.01 -0.10 2.02
CA THR A 79 -2.20 -1.33 2.04
C THR A 79 -2.94 -2.49 1.37
N ILE A 80 -4.24 -2.67 1.66
CA ILE A 80 -5.10 -3.69 1.03
C ILE A 80 -5.18 -3.45 -0.49
N ILE A 81 -5.37 -2.20 -0.92
CA ILE A 81 -5.37 -1.83 -2.34
C ILE A 81 -4.03 -2.19 -3.00
N PHE A 82 -2.90 -1.90 -2.34
CA PHE A 82 -1.57 -2.23 -2.86
C PHE A 82 -1.33 -3.74 -2.99
N VAL A 83 -1.81 -4.53 -2.04
CA VAL A 83 -1.76 -6.00 -2.08
C VAL A 83 -2.63 -6.52 -3.24
N LEU A 84 -3.82 -5.98 -3.42
CA LEU A 84 -4.71 -6.36 -4.51
C LEU A 84 -4.09 -6.06 -5.89
N ILE A 85 -3.53 -4.86 -6.06
CA ILE A 85 -2.78 -4.47 -7.26
C ILE A 85 -1.63 -5.45 -7.51
N TYR A 86 -0.88 -5.82 -6.47
CA TYR A 86 0.22 -6.77 -6.56
C TYR A 86 -0.26 -8.14 -7.08
N ILE A 87 -1.32 -8.71 -6.49
CA ILE A 87 -1.86 -10.02 -6.87
C ILE A 87 -2.28 -10.00 -8.34
N ILE A 88 -3.07 -9.00 -8.75
CA ILE A 88 -3.56 -8.86 -10.13
C ILE A 88 -2.40 -8.69 -11.12
N CYS A 89 -1.46 -7.79 -10.83
CA CYS A 89 -0.32 -7.55 -11.71
C CYS A 89 0.58 -8.79 -11.81
N ARG A 90 0.74 -9.53 -10.72
CA ARG A 90 1.59 -10.73 -10.69
C ARG A 90 0.98 -11.88 -11.47
N ASP A 91 -0.33 -12.06 -11.39
CA ASP A 91 -1.04 -13.07 -12.17
C ASP A 91 -0.89 -12.81 -13.67
N LYS A 92 -1.09 -11.56 -14.11
CA LYS A 92 -0.85 -11.14 -15.49
C LYS A 92 0.58 -11.37 -15.95
N TYR A 93 1.57 -11.06 -15.09
CA TYR A 93 2.98 -11.31 -15.40
C TYR A 93 3.31 -12.80 -15.57
N LYS A 94 2.75 -13.67 -14.72
CA LYS A 94 2.96 -15.13 -14.81
C LYS A 94 2.38 -15.69 -16.11
N LYS A 95 1.12 -15.36 -16.42
CA LYS A 95 0.43 -15.81 -17.64
C LYS A 95 1.19 -15.42 -18.90
N LYS A 96 1.64 -14.15 -19.00
CA LYS A 96 2.45 -13.70 -20.12
C LYS A 96 3.76 -14.49 -20.25
N LYS A 97 4.47 -14.70 -19.14
CA LYS A 97 5.72 -15.47 -19.13
C LYS A 97 5.52 -16.93 -19.53
N GLU A 98 4.36 -17.52 -19.25
CA GLU A 98 4.03 -18.89 -19.67
C GLU A 98 3.73 -18.97 -21.16
N MET A 99 2.99 -18.00 -21.71
CA MET A 99 2.74 -17.89 -23.15
C MET A 99 4.04 -17.68 -23.95
N ASP A 100 4.90 -16.75 -23.50
CA ASP A 100 6.18 -16.48 -24.15
C ASP A 100 7.08 -17.73 -24.17
N LYS A 101 6.96 -18.64 -23.19
CA LYS A 101 7.72 -19.91 -23.17
C LYS A 101 7.19 -20.96 -24.14
N ILE A 102 5.89 -20.94 -24.43
CA ILE A 102 5.26 -21.87 -25.37
C ILE A 102 5.67 -21.48 -26.79
N ASP A 103 5.54 -20.20 -27.14
CA ASP A 103 5.88 -19.65 -28.45
C ASP A 103 7.35 -19.93 -28.86
N ILE A 104 8.29 -19.79 -27.91
CA ILE A 104 9.72 -20.09 -28.15
C ILE A 104 9.98 -21.58 -28.46
N ARG A 105 9.15 -22.50 -27.95
CA ARG A 105 9.32 -23.95 -28.16
C ARG A 105 8.74 -24.43 -29.47
N ASP A 106 7.73 -23.75 -30.01
CA ASP A 106 7.13 -24.07 -31.30
C ASP A 106 7.99 -23.56 -32.48
N LEU A 107 8.91 -22.63 -32.21
CA LEU A 107 9.81 -22.02 -33.19
C LEU A 107 11.09 -22.82 -33.49
N HIS A 108 11.31 -23.96 -32.83
CA HIS A 108 12.55 -24.76 -32.91
C HIS A 108 12.23 -26.24 -33.13
#